data_AF-A0AAW4FAJ3-F1
#
_entry.id   AF-A0AAW4FAJ3-F1
#
_cell.length_a   1.000
_cell.length_b   1.000
_cell.length_c   1.000
_cell.angle_alpha   90.00
_cell.angle_beta   90.00
_cell.angle_gamma   90.00
#
_symmetry.space_group_name_H-M   'P 1'
#
loop_
_entity.id
_entity.type
_entity.pdbx_description
1 polymer ?
#
loop_
_entity_poly.entity_id
_entity_poly.type
_entity_poly.pdbx_seq_one_letter_code
_entity_poly.pdbx_strand_id
1 'polypeptide(L)'
;DRMPERETLSLRITGTNGQLPRRALQSTLLDRCEQVLQTPVSVHNLCKPTLPVYPPTEDCFHWRVMSHLGTGFLNMLSSAEVLRGTLALYNWRDDELNHRRLDAILAVQHHRIQRFEKGFLLRGLDVEVTLDGNGFAGEGDIHLFGEMLNRFLALYADMNQFNQLTLIVQPEGKCIRWKENHNPRLPG
;
A
#
# COMPACT_ATOMS: atom_id res chain seq x y z
N ASP A 1 18.33 -48.68 -21.78
CA ASP A 1 18.10 -48.08 -20.45
C ASP A 1 19.38 -47.58 -19.81
N ARG A 2 19.68 -46.28 -19.97
CA ARG A 2 20.75 -45.63 -19.20
C ARG A 2 20.15 -45.16 -17.88
N MET A 3 20.60 -45.73 -16.76
CA MET A 3 20.26 -45.21 -15.44
C MET A 3 20.89 -43.81 -15.28
N PRO A 4 20.15 -42.81 -14.74
CA PRO A 4 20.73 -41.49 -14.51
C PRO A 4 21.90 -41.61 -13.52
N GLU A 5 23.02 -40.98 -13.87
CA GLU A 5 24.23 -40.93 -13.04
C GLU A 5 23.96 -40.18 -11.74
N ARG A 6 24.59 -40.62 -10.64
CA ARG A 6 24.50 -39.98 -9.33
C ARG A 6 25.28 -38.67 -9.36
N GLU A 7 24.59 -37.54 -9.37
CA GLU A 7 25.19 -36.21 -9.26
C GLU A 7 24.99 -35.60 -7.86
N THR A 8 26.00 -34.85 -7.39
CA THR A 8 25.95 -34.13 -6.12
C THR A 8 25.46 -32.71 -6.34
N LEU A 9 24.33 -32.35 -5.73
CA LEU A 9 23.78 -30.99 -5.78
C LEU A 9 24.04 -30.24 -4.47
N SER A 10 24.69 -29.08 -4.55
CA SER A 10 24.87 -28.17 -3.41
C SER A 10 23.76 -27.11 -3.41
N LEU A 11 22.93 -27.11 -2.36
CA LEU A 11 21.83 -26.16 -2.21
C LEU A 11 22.13 -25.14 -1.11
N ARG A 12 21.84 -23.86 -1.40
CA ARG A 12 21.79 -22.79 -0.39
C ARG A 12 20.35 -22.36 -0.23
N ILE A 13 19.79 -22.55 0.96
CA ILE A 13 18.37 -22.30 1.26
C ILE A 13 18.30 -21.35 2.45
N THR A 14 17.52 -20.28 2.32
CA THR A 14 17.20 -19.37 3.42
C THR A 14 15.83 -19.74 3.99
N GLY A 15 15.76 -19.95 5.30
CA GLY A 15 14.51 -20.25 6.01
C GLY A 15 14.12 -19.14 6.99
N THR A 16 12.86 -19.15 7.42
CA THR A 16 12.36 -18.34 8.54
C THR A 16 11.50 -19.21 9.45
N ASN A 17 11.19 -18.71 10.65
CA ASN A 17 10.36 -19.42 11.61
C ASN A 17 8.87 -19.17 11.33
N GLY A 18 8.11 -20.25 11.13
CA GLY A 18 6.66 -20.20 10.88
C GLY A 18 5.83 -20.18 12.17
N GLN A 19 5.29 -21.33 12.57
CA GLN A 19 4.28 -21.48 13.63
C GLN A 19 4.82 -21.33 15.07
N LEU A 20 5.73 -20.39 15.33
CA LEU A 20 6.22 -20.16 16.70
C LEU A 20 5.11 -19.54 17.59
N PRO A 21 4.98 -19.98 18.85
CA PRO A 21 3.99 -19.44 19.76
C PRO A 21 4.31 -17.98 20.13
N ARG A 22 3.30 -17.11 20.11
CA ARG A 22 3.43 -15.67 20.43
C ARG A 22 4.11 -15.39 21.78
N ARG A 23 3.95 -16.29 22.76
CA ARG A 23 4.62 -16.20 24.07
C ARG A 23 6.14 -16.35 23.96
N ALA A 24 6.64 -17.22 23.09
CA ALA A 24 8.07 -17.37 22.83
C ALA A 24 8.67 -16.11 22.19
N LEU A 25 7.88 -15.39 21.36
CA LEU A 25 8.27 -14.13 20.71
C LEU A 25 8.27 -12.92 21.66
N GLN A 26 7.42 -12.90 22.68
CA GLN A 26 7.39 -11.83 23.69
C GLN A 26 8.58 -11.89 24.66
N SER A 27 9.05 -13.10 24.97
CA SER A 27 10.25 -13.32 25.78
C SER A 27 11.55 -13.27 24.96
N THR A 28 11.47 -13.15 23.63
CA THR A 28 12.68 -13.01 22.81
C THR A 28 13.22 -11.59 22.96
N LEU A 29 14.18 -11.44 23.85
CA LEU A 29 14.98 -10.24 23.95
C LEU A 29 16.13 -10.37 22.96
N LEU A 30 16.17 -9.47 21.98
CA LEU A 30 17.39 -9.21 21.23
C LEU A 30 18.23 -8.26 22.10
N ASP A 31 19.10 -8.82 22.94
CA ASP A 31 19.91 -8.09 23.91
C ASP A 31 21.40 -8.04 23.53
N ARG A 32 21.79 -8.77 22.48
CA ARG A 32 23.16 -8.86 21.98
C ARG A 32 23.20 -8.69 20.46
N CYS A 33 24.21 -7.95 20.01
CA CYS A 33 24.60 -7.89 18.61
C CYS A 33 25.85 -8.75 18.42
N GLU A 34 25.93 -9.50 17.31
CA GLU A 34 27.18 -10.18 16.95
C GLU A 34 28.29 -9.13 16.80
N GLN A 35 29.41 -9.35 17.47
CA GLN A 35 30.40 -8.32 17.77
C GLN A 35 31.32 -8.07 16.56
N VAL A 36 30.72 -7.50 15.50
CA VAL A 36 31.41 -7.06 14.28
C VAL A 36 32.05 -5.68 14.49
N LEU A 37 31.52 -4.90 15.44
CA LEU A 37 31.95 -3.54 15.73
C LEU A 37 32.95 -3.50 16.89
N GLN A 38 33.96 -2.64 16.79
CA GLN A 38 34.93 -2.41 17.87
C GLN A 38 34.31 -1.67 19.08
N THR A 39 33.22 -0.93 18.87
CA THR A 39 32.52 -0.17 19.92
C THR A 39 31.40 -1.02 20.53
N PRO A 40 31.32 -1.15 21.87
CA PRO A 40 30.23 -1.85 22.52
C PRO A 40 28.91 -1.07 22.35
N VAL A 41 27.88 -1.76 21.86
CA VAL A 41 26.52 -1.21 21.70
C VAL A 41 25.56 -1.94 22.63
N SER A 42 24.57 -1.21 23.16
CA SER A 42 23.46 -1.80 23.91
C SER A 42 22.27 -2.02 22.98
N VAL A 43 21.61 -3.16 23.11
CA VAL A 43 20.47 -3.53 22.24
C VAL A 43 19.21 -3.59 23.08
N HIS A 44 18.17 -2.90 22.63
CA HIS A 44 16.88 -2.84 23.29
C HIS A 44 15.77 -2.89 22.26
N ASN A 45 14.70 -3.62 22.57
CA ASN A 45 13.55 -3.70 21.68
C ASN A 45 12.58 -2.53 21.92
N LEU A 46 12.31 -1.75 20.87
CA LEU A 46 11.42 -0.58 20.94
C LEU A 46 9.93 -0.99 20.87
N CYS A 47 9.62 -2.10 20.20
CA CYS A 47 8.26 -2.54 19.94
C CYS A 47 8.15 -4.06 20.01
N LYS A 48 6.98 -4.59 20.39
CA LYS A 48 6.76 -6.04 20.41
C LYS A 48 6.95 -6.62 19.00
N PRO A 49 7.71 -7.73 18.83
CA PRO A 49 7.82 -8.40 17.55
C PRO A 49 6.45 -8.83 17.03
N THR A 50 6.24 -8.70 15.72
CA THR A 50 4.99 -9.13 15.07
C THR A 50 4.98 -10.63 14.82
N LEU A 51 3.79 -11.21 14.67
CA LEU A 51 3.64 -12.57 14.15
C LEU A 51 3.83 -12.58 12.63
N PRO A 52 4.26 -13.71 12.03
CA PRO A 52 4.21 -13.89 10.59
C PRO A 52 2.80 -13.63 10.04
N VAL A 53 2.73 -12.94 8.91
CA VAL A 53 1.48 -12.64 8.21
C VAL A 53 1.54 -13.34 6.87
N TYR A 54 0.53 -14.16 6.58
CA TYR A 54 0.43 -14.90 5.33
C TYR A 54 -0.57 -14.21 4.41
N PRO A 55 -0.34 -14.20 3.08
CA PRO A 55 -1.28 -13.61 2.15
C PRO A 55 -2.61 -14.39 2.13
N PRO A 56 -3.74 -13.73 1.87
CA PRO A 56 -5.02 -14.40 1.66
C PRO A 56 -4.95 -15.39 0.49
N THR A 57 -5.61 -16.55 0.64
CA THR A 57 -5.63 -17.60 -0.40
C THR A 57 -7.01 -17.84 -1.01
N GLU A 58 -8.03 -17.12 -0.55
CA GLU A 58 -9.44 -17.31 -0.92
C GLU A 58 -9.90 -16.30 -2.01
N ASP A 59 -11.15 -16.41 -2.46
CA ASP A 59 -11.91 -15.40 -3.23
C ASP A 59 -11.25 -14.80 -4.49
N CYS A 60 -10.60 -15.64 -5.30
CA CYS A 60 -9.92 -15.17 -6.51
C CYS A 60 -8.95 -14.00 -6.22
N PHE A 61 -8.36 -13.94 -5.02
CA PHE A 61 -7.50 -12.85 -4.58
C PHE A 61 -6.43 -12.50 -5.61
N HIS A 62 -5.74 -13.51 -6.13
CA HIS A 62 -4.69 -13.35 -7.15
C HIS A 62 -5.23 -12.68 -8.43
N TRP A 63 -6.46 -13.00 -8.85
CA TRP A 63 -7.08 -12.36 -10.00
C TRP A 63 -7.40 -10.89 -9.72
N ARG A 64 -7.97 -10.58 -8.55
CA ARG A 64 -8.21 -9.19 -8.12
C ARG A 64 -6.91 -8.39 -8.03
N VAL A 65 -5.82 -9.04 -7.60
CA VAL A 65 -4.48 -8.43 -7.61
C VAL A 65 -4.05 -8.12 -9.03
N MET A 66 -4.10 -9.08 -9.95
CA MET A 66 -3.71 -8.84 -11.35
C MET A 66 -4.59 -7.78 -12.03
N SER A 67 -5.90 -7.77 -11.75
CA SER A 67 -6.84 -6.82 -12.37
C SER A 67 -6.55 -5.35 -12.05
N HIS A 68 -6.10 -5.04 -10.82
CA HIS A 68 -5.85 -3.64 -10.45
C HIS A 68 -4.46 -3.12 -10.85
N LEU A 69 -3.58 -3.98 -11.40
CA LEU A 69 -2.25 -3.58 -11.88
C LEU A 69 -2.28 -2.90 -13.26
N GLY A 70 -3.37 -3.06 -14.02
CA GLY A 70 -3.51 -2.46 -15.34
C GLY A 70 -3.65 -0.94 -15.29
N THR A 71 -3.05 -0.22 -16.24
CA THR A 71 -3.09 1.25 -16.28
C THR A 71 -4.51 1.81 -16.40
N GLY A 72 -5.39 1.10 -17.11
CA GLY A 72 -6.81 1.44 -17.25
C GLY A 72 -7.64 1.34 -15.97
N PHE A 73 -7.12 0.72 -14.91
CA PHE A 73 -7.85 0.51 -13.65
C PHE A 73 -8.25 1.82 -12.96
N LEU A 74 -7.46 2.89 -13.12
CA LEU A 74 -7.78 4.20 -12.55
C LEU A 74 -9.17 4.71 -12.97
N ASN A 75 -9.62 4.40 -14.19
CA ASN A 75 -10.95 4.80 -14.65
C ASN A 75 -12.08 4.07 -13.91
N MET A 76 -11.83 2.86 -13.41
CA MET A 76 -12.78 2.07 -12.61
C MET A 76 -12.79 2.48 -11.13
N LEU A 77 -11.73 3.16 -10.66
CA LEU A 77 -11.57 3.62 -9.27
C LEU A 77 -12.44 4.86 -8.94
N SER A 78 -13.63 4.94 -9.51
CA SER A 78 -14.52 6.11 -9.42
C SER A 78 -15.56 6.03 -8.30
N SER A 79 -15.51 4.99 -7.46
CA SER A 79 -16.40 4.83 -6.32
C SER A 79 -15.66 4.40 -5.06
N ALA A 80 -16.22 4.74 -3.90
CA ALA A 80 -15.68 4.33 -2.61
C ALA A 80 -15.64 2.80 -2.45
N GLU A 81 -16.62 2.09 -3.01
CA GLU A 81 -16.66 0.62 -2.97
C GLU A 81 -15.46 0.00 -3.69
N VAL A 82 -15.12 0.50 -4.88
CA VAL A 82 -13.97 0.00 -5.64
C VAL A 82 -12.67 0.35 -4.92
N LEU A 83 -12.54 1.59 -4.41
CA LEU A 83 -11.35 1.99 -3.67
C LEU A 83 -11.15 1.17 -2.40
N ARG A 84 -12.19 0.98 -1.59
CA ARG A 84 -12.16 0.09 -0.41
C ARG A 84 -11.81 -1.34 -0.80
N GLY A 85 -12.45 -1.87 -1.84
CA GLY A 85 -12.20 -3.22 -2.33
C GLY A 85 -10.78 -3.46 -2.84
N THR A 86 -10.15 -2.45 -3.44
CA THR A 86 -8.74 -2.50 -3.87
C THR A 86 -7.80 -2.37 -2.68
N LEU A 87 -8.03 -1.40 -1.77
CA LEU A 87 -7.17 -1.21 -0.60
C LEU A 87 -7.24 -2.40 0.38
N ALA A 88 -8.40 -3.07 0.45
CA ALA A 88 -8.58 -4.31 1.23
C ALA A 88 -7.64 -5.43 0.78
N LEU A 89 -7.18 -5.45 -0.49
CA LEU A 89 -6.20 -6.43 -0.96
C LEU A 89 -4.86 -6.35 -0.23
N TYR A 90 -4.58 -5.25 0.44
CA TYR A 90 -3.35 -5.04 1.23
C TYR A 90 -3.56 -5.24 2.74
N ASN A 91 -4.80 -5.49 3.20
CA ASN A 91 -5.11 -5.70 4.62
C ASN A 91 -4.99 -7.19 5.02
N TRP A 92 -3.78 -7.75 5.02
CA TRP A 92 -3.58 -9.19 5.31
C TRP A 92 -3.64 -9.55 6.80
N ARG A 93 -3.64 -8.55 7.69
CA ARG A 93 -3.63 -8.75 9.14
C ARG A 93 -5.01 -8.74 9.78
N ASP A 94 -6.05 -8.44 8.99
CA ASP A 94 -7.43 -8.34 9.45
C ASP A 94 -7.58 -7.43 10.69
N ASP A 95 -6.83 -6.32 10.71
CA ASP A 95 -6.77 -5.41 11.87
C ASP A 95 -8.02 -4.54 11.93
N GLU A 96 -8.67 -4.45 13.10
CA GLU A 96 -9.88 -3.65 13.32
C GLU A 96 -9.63 -2.16 13.00
N LEU A 97 -8.43 -1.64 13.31
CA LEU A 97 -8.07 -0.26 12.97
C LEU A 97 -8.04 -0.04 11.46
N ASN A 98 -7.60 -1.04 10.68
CA ASN A 98 -7.60 -0.94 9.23
C ASN A 98 -9.02 -0.99 8.66
N HIS A 99 -9.91 -1.82 9.24
CA HIS A 99 -11.32 -1.83 8.85
C HIS A 99 -11.98 -0.47 9.08
N ARG A 100 -11.80 0.11 10.27
CA ARG A 100 -12.33 1.45 10.58
C ARG A 100 -11.84 2.52 9.60
N ARG A 101 -10.56 2.50 9.22
CA ARG A 101 -10.00 3.42 8.21
C ARG A 101 -10.57 3.18 6.81
N LEU A 102 -10.75 1.92 6.42
CA LEU A 102 -11.33 1.58 5.11
C LEU A 102 -12.79 2.02 5.05
N ASP A 103 -13.57 1.72 6.09
CA ASP A 103 -14.99 2.09 6.19
C ASP A 103 -15.19 3.59 6.25
N ALA A 104 -14.20 4.34 6.76
CA ALA A 104 -14.19 5.80 6.76
C ALA A 104 -14.04 6.42 5.37
N ILE A 105 -13.77 5.64 4.31
CA ILE A 105 -13.82 6.14 2.93
C ILE A 105 -15.29 6.25 2.53
N LEU A 106 -15.84 7.46 2.53
CA LEU A 106 -17.26 7.72 2.30
C LEU A 106 -17.60 7.81 0.82
N ALA A 107 -16.82 8.57 0.06
CA ALA A 107 -17.09 8.83 -1.35
C ALA A 107 -15.79 8.98 -2.15
N VAL A 108 -15.87 8.67 -3.45
CA VAL A 108 -14.82 8.96 -4.43
C VAL A 108 -15.49 9.62 -5.62
N GLN A 109 -14.90 10.70 -6.13
CA GLN A 109 -15.39 11.43 -7.29
C GLN A 109 -14.23 11.77 -8.23
N HIS A 110 -14.52 11.82 -9.52
CA HIS A 110 -13.54 12.11 -10.56
C HIS A 110 -13.89 13.43 -11.25
N HIS A 111 -12.94 14.37 -11.23
CA HIS A 111 -13.06 15.63 -11.95
C HIS A 111 -12.01 15.71 -13.05
N ARG A 112 -12.43 16.02 -14.27
CA ARG A 112 -11.52 16.17 -15.40
C ARG A 112 -10.83 17.53 -15.32
N ILE A 113 -9.51 17.53 -15.43
CA ILE A 113 -8.69 18.73 -15.55
C ILE A 113 -8.25 18.85 -17.01
N GLN A 114 -8.43 20.02 -17.61
CA GLN A 114 -7.95 20.34 -18.95
C GLN A 114 -7.32 21.73 -18.94
N ARG A 115 -6.07 21.84 -19.39
CA ARG A 115 -5.39 23.13 -19.51
C ARG A 115 -4.45 23.16 -20.70
N PHE A 116 -4.24 24.34 -21.28
CA PHE A 116 -3.26 24.52 -22.34
C PHE A 116 -1.89 24.89 -21.77
N GLU A 117 -0.85 24.17 -22.18
CA GLU A 117 0.54 24.47 -21.85
C GLU A 117 1.39 24.45 -23.13
N LYS A 118 2.10 25.55 -23.39
CA LYS A 118 3.01 25.68 -24.55
C LYS A 118 2.35 25.29 -25.90
N GLY A 119 1.06 25.58 -26.06
CA GLY A 119 0.29 25.26 -27.27
C GLY A 119 -0.29 23.83 -27.33
N PHE A 120 -0.08 23.01 -26.31
CA PHE A 120 -0.64 21.65 -26.21
C PHE A 120 -1.72 21.58 -25.13
N LEU A 121 -2.75 20.75 -25.38
CA LEU A 121 -3.80 20.48 -24.38
C LEU A 121 -3.32 19.37 -23.44
N LEU A 122 -3.06 19.72 -22.19
CA LEU A 122 -2.75 18.79 -21.11
C LEU A 122 -4.04 18.31 -20.44
N ARG A 123 -4.16 16.99 -20.24
CA ARG A 123 -5.31 16.34 -19.62
C ARG A 123 -4.92 15.77 -18.26
N GLY A 124 -5.82 15.88 -17.30
CA GLY A 124 -5.64 15.31 -15.97
C GLY A 124 -6.93 14.82 -15.34
N LEU A 125 -6.78 14.06 -14.26
CA LEU A 125 -7.87 13.56 -13.43
C LEU A 125 -7.62 13.93 -11.97
N ASP A 126 -8.51 14.72 -11.39
CA ASP A 126 -8.57 14.92 -9.94
C ASP A 126 -9.42 13.80 -9.34
N VAL A 127 -8.79 12.98 -8.49
CA VAL A 127 -9.44 11.95 -7.70
C VAL A 127 -9.73 12.58 -6.35
N GLU A 128 -11.00 12.92 -6.13
CA GLU A 128 -11.47 13.46 -4.87
C GLU A 128 -11.98 12.33 -3.99
N VAL A 129 -11.42 12.18 -2.80
CA VAL A 129 -11.83 11.17 -1.82
C VAL A 129 -12.34 11.85 -0.56
N THR A 130 -13.56 11.54 -0.19
CA THR A 130 -14.17 12.02 1.06
C THR A 130 -13.95 11.01 2.17
N LEU A 131 -13.41 11.46 3.29
CA LEU A 131 -13.10 10.64 4.46
C LEU A 131 -13.90 11.09 5.68
N ASP A 132 -14.35 10.15 6.50
CA ASP A 132 -14.80 10.41 7.87
C ASP A 132 -13.58 10.47 8.81
N GLY A 133 -13.31 11.64 9.39
CA GLY A 133 -12.18 11.84 10.30
C GLY A 133 -12.24 10.94 11.55
N ASN A 134 -13.43 10.46 11.94
CA ASN A 134 -13.60 9.60 13.12
C ASN A 134 -12.98 8.19 12.95
N GLY A 135 -12.75 7.75 11.71
CA GLY A 135 -12.10 6.47 11.44
C GLY A 135 -10.57 6.49 11.57
N PHE A 136 -9.98 7.66 11.77
CA PHE A 136 -8.53 7.87 11.80
C PHE A 136 -8.05 8.30 13.20
N ALA A 137 -6.79 8.02 13.52
CA ALA A 137 -6.15 8.45 14.76
C ALA A 137 -5.70 9.94 14.70
N GLY A 138 -6.61 10.82 14.27
CA GLY A 138 -6.37 12.26 14.09
C GLY A 138 -5.64 12.64 12.80
N GLU A 139 -5.28 13.91 12.70
CA GLU A 139 -4.71 14.54 11.49
C GLU A 139 -3.46 13.83 10.96
N GLY A 140 -2.57 13.36 11.85
CA GLY A 140 -1.34 12.69 11.42
C GLY A 140 -1.60 11.41 10.63
N ASP A 141 -2.61 10.64 11.03
CA ASP A 141 -3.01 9.40 10.35
C ASP A 141 -3.65 9.72 8.99
N ILE A 142 -4.49 10.76 8.92
CA ILE A 142 -5.13 11.23 7.68
C ILE A 142 -4.07 11.71 6.68
N HIS A 143 -3.11 12.53 7.12
CA HIS A 143 -2.04 13.04 6.27
C HIS A 143 -1.12 11.93 5.75
N LEU A 144 -0.75 10.97 6.62
CA LEU A 144 0.06 9.82 6.23
C LEU A 144 -0.69 8.92 5.23
N PHE A 145 -1.97 8.65 5.48
CA PHE A 145 -2.84 7.92 4.57
C PHE A 145 -2.93 8.62 3.21
N GLY A 146 -3.19 9.93 3.19
CA GLY A 146 -3.27 10.71 1.96
C GLY A 146 -1.96 10.75 1.17
N GLU A 147 -0.82 10.87 1.85
CA GLU A 147 0.49 10.82 1.19
C GLU A 147 0.76 9.46 0.55
N MET A 148 0.44 8.37 1.25
CA MET A 148 0.55 7.02 0.70
C MET A 148 -0.42 6.78 -0.45
N LEU A 149 -1.65 7.27 -0.34
CA LEU A 149 -2.66 7.18 -1.39
C LEU A 149 -2.25 7.98 -2.63
N ASN A 150 -1.65 9.16 -2.47
CA ASN A 150 -1.13 9.96 -3.58
C ASN A 150 -0.03 9.19 -4.33
N ARG A 151 0.89 8.56 -3.61
CA ARG A 151 1.95 7.74 -4.21
C ARG A 151 1.40 6.49 -4.90
N PHE A 152 0.37 5.87 -4.34
CA PHE A 152 -0.35 4.77 -4.98
C PHE A 152 -1.00 5.22 -6.30
N LEU A 153 -1.73 6.34 -6.29
CA LEU A 153 -2.38 6.88 -7.48
C LEU A 153 -1.37 7.30 -8.55
N ALA A 154 -0.21 7.83 -8.15
CA ALA A 154 0.87 8.18 -9.08
C ALA A 154 1.35 7.00 -9.94
N LEU A 155 1.14 5.74 -9.51
CA LEU A 155 1.46 4.55 -10.31
C LEU A 155 0.60 4.41 -11.57
N TYR A 156 -0.59 5.03 -11.57
CA TYR A 156 -1.52 5.06 -12.71
C TYR A 156 -1.37 6.32 -13.58
N ALA A 157 -0.41 7.21 -13.27
CA ALA A 157 -0.12 8.34 -14.13
C ALA A 157 0.54 7.85 -15.43
N ASP A 158 0.09 8.40 -16.56
CA ASP A 158 0.55 8.05 -17.90
C ASP A 158 0.99 9.30 -18.67
N MET A 159 1.73 9.11 -19.78
CA MET A 159 2.19 10.20 -20.65
C MET A 159 1.04 11.09 -21.15
N ASN A 160 -0.16 10.53 -21.32
CA ASN A 160 -1.30 11.24 -21.88
C ASN A 160 -2.21 11.89 -20.83
N GLN A 161 -2.05 11.54 -19.56
CA GLN A 161 -2.95 11.97 -18.50
C GLN A 161 -2.25 11.92 -17.13
N PHE A 162 -2.12 13.10 -16.50
CA PHE A 162 -1.68 13.18 -15.11
C PHE A 162 -2.85 12.90 -14.16
N ASN A 163 -2.55 12.58 -12.90
CA ASN A 163 -3.58 12.54 -11.86
C ASN A 163 -3.22 13.40 -10.66
N GLN A 164 -4.21 13.73 -9.85
CA GLN A 164 -4.08 14.53 -8.64
C GLN A 164 -5.00 13.94 -7.57
N LEU A 165 -4.57 13.99 -6.31
CA LEU A 165 -5.39 13.58 -5.17
C LEU A 165 -5.90 14.81 -4.43
N THR A 166 -7.19 14.81 -4.15
CA THR A 166 -7.86 15.73 -3.24
C THR A 166 -8.57 14.94 -2.14
N LEU A 167 -8.29 15.22 -0.88
CA LEU A 167 -9.01 14.67 0.27
C LEU A 167 -9.94 15.71 0.87
N ILE A 168 -11.17 15.30 1.16
CA ILE A 168 -12.15 16.08 1.92
C ILE A 168 -12.41 15.35 3.23
N VAL A 169 -12.05 15.98 4.36
CA VAL A 169 -12.25 15.40 5.69
C VAL A 169 -13.56 15.91 6.28
N GLN A 170 -14.51 15.01 6.50
CA GLN A 170 -15.74 15.26 7.23
C GLN A 170 -15.55 15.01 8.74
N PRO A 171 -16.27 15.74 9.62
CA PRO A 171 -17.31 16.73 9.32
C PRO A 171 -16.78 18.15 9.06
N GLU A 172 -15.50 18.42 9.31
CA GLU A 172 -14.93 19.78 9.27
C GLU A 172 -14.90 20.41 7.86
N GLY A 173 -14.99 19.59 6.81
CA GLY A 173 -14.92 20.04 5.41
C GLY A 173 -13.51 20.46 4.99
N LYS A 174 -12.48 20.07 5.74
CA LYS A 174 -11.09 20.42 5.45
C LYS A 174 -10.66 19.75 4.14
N CYS A 175 -10.21 20.57 3.19
CA CYS A 175 -9.70 20.11 1.90
C CYS A 175 -8.17 20.09 1.91
N ILE A 176 -7.60 18.93 1.60
CA ILE A 176 -6.16 18.71 1.51
C ILE A 176 -5.86 18.19 0.11
N ARG A 177 -5.02 18.89 -0.64
CA ARG A 177 -4.72 18.56 -2.04
C ARG A 177 -3.22 18.35 -2.25
N TRP A 178 -2.88 17.29 -2.96
CA TRP A 178 -1.51 16.98 -3.35
C TRP A 178 -1.17 17.59 -4.71
N LYS A 179 0.14 17.70 -5.00
CA LYS A 179 0.61 18.10 -6.32
C LYS A 179 0.22 17.07 -7.38
N GLU A 180 0.22 17.51 -8.64
CA GLU A 180 -0.03 16.65 -9.79
C GLU A 180 1.07 15.60 -9.95
N ASN A 181 0.65 14.37 -10.24
CA ASN A 181 1.54 13.26 -10.52
C ASN A 181 1.69 13.14 -12.05
N HIS A 182 2.83 13.60 -12.54
CA HIS A 182 3.23 13.48 -13.94
C HIS A 182 4.20 12.31 -14.08
N ASN A 183 3.97 11.43 -15.06
CA ASN A 183 4.87 10.33 -15.36
C ASN A 183 4.95 10.11 -16.87
N PRO A 184 6.11 10.29 -17.52
CA PRO A 184 6.27 10.12 -18.97
C PRO A 184 6.33 8.64 -19.41
N ARG A 185 5.72 7.73 -18.62
CA ARG A 185 5.65 6.31 -18.94
C ARG A 185 4.67 6.10 -20.09
N LEU A 186 4.89 5.06 -20.90
CA LEU A 186 3.91 4.62 -21.90
C LEU A 186 2.75 3.87 -21.21
N PRO A 187 1.51 3.99 -21.71
CA PRO A 187 0.39 3.24 -21.18
C PRO A 187 0.61 1.75 -21.48
N GLY A 188 0.50 0.91 -20.44
CA GLY A 188 0.70 -0.54 -20.48
C GLY A 188 -0.57 -1.32 -20.22
#